data_AF-A0AAW6C3B4-F1
#
_entry.id   AF-A0AAW6C3B4-F1
#
_cell.length_a   1.000
_cell.length_b   1.000
_cell.length_c   1.000
_cell.angle_alpha   90.00
_cell.angle_beta   90.00
_cell.angle_gamma   90.00
#
_symmetry.space_group_name_H-M   'P 1'
#
loop_
_entity.id
_entity.type
_entity.pdbx_description
1 polymer ?
#
loop_
_entity_poly.entity_id
_entity_poly.type
_entity_poly.pdbx_seq_one_letter_code
_entity_poly.pdbx_strand_id
1 'polypeptide(L)' 'MTFGEAIIKLRSERRISQRQLAEELNVSFTSVNRWENGRTMPNKMTVFVIRKYCEEHGLDFSYDEGVGT' A
#
# COMPACT_ATOMS: atom_id res chain seq x y z
N MET A 1 -1.28 -1.78 -13.00
CA MET A 1 -0.88 -0.62 -12.17
C MET A 1 0.30 -1.01 -11.31
N THR A 2 1.24 -0.09 -11.07
CA THR A 2 2.36 -0.31 -10.16
C THR A 2 1.89 -0.45 -8.72
N PHE A 3 2.73 -1.01 -7.85
CA PHE A 3 2.43 -1.07 -6.41
C PHE A 3 2.19 0.33 -5.81
N GLY A 4 2.98 1.32 -6.22
CA GLY A 4 2.81 2.70 -5.75
C GLY A 4 1.45 3.29 -6.14
N GLU A 5 1.01 3.07 -7.37
CA GLU A 5 -0.32 3.48 -7.85
C GLU A 5 -1.44 2.79 -7.05
N ALA A 6 -1.29 1.51 -6.73
CA ALA A 6 -2.25 0.77 -5.91
C ALA A 6 -2.36 1.34 -4.48
N ILE A 7 -1.23 1.74 -3.85
CA ILE A 7 -1.24 2.42 -2.54
C ILE A 7 -1.92 3.79 -2.64
N ILE A 8 -1.63 4.58 -3.68
CA ILE A 8 -2.27 5.89 -3.88
C ILE A 8 -3.79 5.71 -4.04
N LYS A 9 -4.23 4.71 -4.80
CA LYS A 9 -5.64 4.38 -5.00
C LYS A 9 -6.30 4.01 -3.67
N LEU A 10 -5.73 3.05 -2.93
CA LEU A 10 -6.16 2.64 -1.59
C LEU A 10 -6.36 3.87 -0.68
N ARG A 11 -5.33 4.72 -0.60
CA ARG A 11 -5.36 5.93 0.23
C ARG A 11 -6.46 6.91 -0.19
N SER A 12 -6.67 7.07 -1.50
CA SER A 12 -7.66 7.99 -2.06
C SER A 12 -9.09 7.50 -1.84
N GLU A 13 -9.35 6.19 -1.95
CA GLU A 13 -10.64 5.57 -1.65
C GLU A 13 -10.98 5.70 -0.16
N ARG A 14 -9.97 5.60 0.71
CA ARG A 14 -10.09 5.84 2.16
C ARG A 14 -10.15 7.32 2.53
N ARG A 15 -9.77 8.23 1.62
CA ARG A 15 -9.66 9.68 1.85
C ARG A 15 -8.76 10.05 3.03
N ILE A 16 -7.65 9.33 3.18
CA ILE A 16 -6.68 9.55 4.26
C ILE A 16 -5.34 10.10 3.72
N SER A 17 -4.52 10.64 4.61
CA SER A 17 -3.15 11.08 4.31
C SER A 17 -2.17 9.90 4.34
N GLN A 18 -0.97 10.08 3.77
CA GLN A 18 0.11 9.09 3.85
C GLN A 18 0.44 8.72 5.31
N ARG A 19 0.33 9.69 6.24
CA ARG A 19 0.61 9.49 7.66
C ARG A 19 -0.46 8.63 8.33
N GLN A 20 -1.74 8.90 8.05
CA GLN A 20 -2.85 8.11 8.56
C GLN A 20 -2.81 6.67 8.03
N LEU A 21 -2.53 6.49 6.73
CA LEU A 21 -2.35 5.14 6.18
C LEU A 21 -1.18 4.40 6.85
N ALA A 22 -0.08 5.11 7.15
CA ALA A 22 1.05 4.53 7.85
C ALA A 22 0.70 4.11 9.28
N GLU A 23 -0.06 4.93 10.00
CA GLU A 23 -0.58 4.60 11.33
C GLU A 23 -1.51 3.38 11.30
N GLU A 24 -2.46 3.34 10.35
CA GLU A 24 -3.41 2.23 10.20
C GLU A 24 -2.72 0.90 9.80
N LEU A 25 -1.65 0.95 9.01
CA LEU A 25 -0.85 -0.22 8.63
C LEU A 25 0.28 -0.55 9.61
N ASN A 26 0.44 0.24 10.68
CA ASN A 26 1.54 0.14 11.64
C ASN A 26 2.94 0.13 10.97
N VAL A 27 3.17 1.08 10.06
CA VAL A 27 4.44 1.30 9.38
C VAL A 27 4.88 2.76 9.50
N SER A 28 6.11 3.06 9.08
CA SER A 28 6.56 4.46 9.04
C SER A 28 5.91 5.24 7.90
N PHE A 29 5.67 6.53 8.10
CA PHE A 29 5.29 7.46 7.02
C PHE A 29 6.24 7.37 5.82
N THR A 30 7.55 7.25 6.10
CA THR A 30 8.58 7.12 5.06
C THR A 30 8.40 5.86 4.22
N SER A 31 7.90 4.77 4.79
CA SER A 31 7.59 3.54 4.06
C SER A 31 6.49 3.80 3.02
N VAL A 32 5.36 4.37 3.45
CA VAL A 32 4.24 4.71 2.55
C VAL A 32 4.71 5.69 1.46
N ASN A 33 5.44 6.74 1.84
CA ASN A 33 6.00 7.70 0.88
C ASN A 33 6.89 7.03 -0.17
N ARG A 34 7.79 6.12 0.24
CA ARG A 34 8.66 5.39 -0.69
C ARG A 34 7.88 4.44 -1.59
N TRP A 35 6.82 3.79 -1.10
CA TRP A 35 5.96 2.94 -1.91
C TRP A 35 5.21 3.73 -2.98
N GLU A 36 4.53 4.82 -2.59
CA GLU A 36 3.78 5.68 -3.52
C GLU A 36 4.68 6.29 -4.61
N ASN A 37 5.97 6.53 -4.30
CA ASN A 37 6.96 7.05 -5.25
C ASN A 37 7.78 5.95 -5.96
N GLY A 38 7.41 4.67 -5.82
CA GLY A 38 8.11 3.54 -6.47
C GLY A 38 9.56 3.34 -6.05
N ARG A 39 9.98 3.87 -4.89
CA ARG A 39 11.38 3.81 -4.40
C ARG A 39 11.73 2.48 -3.79
N THR A 40 10.77 1.81 -3.16
CA THR A 40 10.96 0.51 -2.51
C THR A 40 9.68 -0.31 -2.61
N MET A 41 9.80 -1.63 -2.53
CA MET A 41 8.68 -2.53 -2.31
C MET A 41 8.62 -2.96 -0.84
N PRO A 42 7.41 -3.16 -0.26
CA PRO A 42 7.28 -3.81 1.03
C PRO A 42 7.71 -5.28 0.97
N ASN A 43 8.02 -5.86 2.13
CA ASN A 43 8.21 -7.30 2.22
C ASN A 43 6.86 -8.03 2.15
N LYS A 44 6.91 -9.37 1.99
CA LYS A 44 5.71 -10.21 1.86
C LYS A 44 4.74 -10.08 3.04
N MET A 45 5.24 -9.93 4.27
CA MET A 45 4.39 -9.77 5.45
C MET A 45 3.63 -8.44 5.42
N THR A 46 4.30 -7.35 5.02
CA THR A 46 3.64 -6.05 4.88
C THR A 46 2.63 -6.04 3.73
N VAL A 47 2.90 -6.73 2.62
CA VAL A 47 1.89 -6.93 1.55
C VAL A 47 0.66 -7.68 2.08
N PHE A 48 0.85 -8.72 2.90
CA PHE A 48 -0.26 -9.43 3.53
C PHE A 48 -1.09 -8.52 4.44
N VAL A 49 -0.44 -7.70 5.28
CA VAL A 49 -1.12 -6.71 6.14
C VAL A 49 -1.94 -5.72 5.31
N ILE A 50 -1.40 -5.22 4.21
CA ILE A 50 -2.12 -4.32 3.31
C ILE A 50 -3.34 -5.01 2.69
N ARG A 51 -3.20 -6.24 2.20
CA ARG A 51 -4.34 -7.00 1.66
C ARG A 51 -5.43 -7.21 2.71
N LYS A 52 -5.06 -7.58 3.94
CA LYS A 52 -5.99 -7.73 5.06
C LYS A 52 -6.72 -6.44 5.40
N TYR A 53 -5.97 -5.34 5.49
CA TYR A 53 -6.54 -4.02 5.69
C TYR A 53 -7.57 -3.66 4.61
N CYS A 54 -7.29 -3.96 3.34
CA CYS A 54 -8.22 -3.73 2.23
C CYS A 54 -9.47 -4.62 2.33
N GLU A 55 -9.31 -5.91 2.64
CA GLU A 55 -10.44 -6.84 2.86
C GLU A 55 -11.40 -6.34 3.96
N GLU A 56 -10.85 -5.89 5.09
CA GLU A 56 -11.63 -5.36 6.23
C GLU A 56 -12.42 -4.10 5.88
N HIS A 57 -11.96 -3.34 4.88
CA HIS A 57 -12.59 -2.11 4.41
C HIS A 57 -13.38 -2.29 3.11
N GLY A 58 -13.51 -3.51 2.59
CA GLY A 58 -14.22 -3.80 1.35
C GLY A 58 -13.57 -3.21 0.10
N LEU A 59 -12.25 -3.09 0.09
CA LEU A 59 -11.46 -2.52 -1.01
C LEU A 59 -10.76 -3.61 -1.82
N ASP A 60 -10.75 -3.45 -3.14
CA ASP A 60 -9.95 -4.30 -4.03
C ASP A 60 -8.51 -3.78 -4.12
N PHE A 61 -7.54 -4.62 -3.74
CA PHE A 61 -6.12 -4.31 -3.80
C PHE A 61 -5.38 -5.24 -4.76
N SER A 62 -5.16 -4.72 -5.97
CA SER A 62 -4.45 -5.40 -7.06
C SER A 62 -3.34 -4.50 -7.61
N TYR A 63 -2.21 -5.11 -7.99
CA TYR A 63 -1.11 -4.44 -8.67
C TYR A 63 -0.39 -5.47 -9.56
N ASP A 64 0.31 -5.00 -10.57
CA ASP A 64 1.06 -5.87 -11.47
C ASP A 64 2.30 -6.36 -10.69
N GLU A 65 2.32 -7.64 -10.33
CA GLU A 65 3.52 -8.28 -9.81
C GLU A 65 4.51 -8.35 -10.97
N GLY A 66 5.36 -7.32 -11.09
CA GLY A 66 6.47 -7.32 -12.04
C GLY A 66 7.20 -8.65 -11.88
N VAL A 67 7.24 -9.42 -12.97
CA VAL A 67 7.83 -10.75 -13.01
C VAL A 67 9.23 -10.64 -12.41
N GLY A 68 9.42 -11.24 -11.23
CA GLY A 68 10.72 -11.33 -10.62
C GLY A 68 11.62 -12.12 -11.56
N THR A 69 12.57 -11.43 -12.19
CA THR A 69 13.81 -12.04 -12.67
C THR A 69 14.88 -11.82 -11.62
#